data_AF-A0A4Y2TCJ5-F1
#
_entry.id   AF-A0A4Y2TCJ5-F1
#
_cell.length_a   1.000
_cell.length_b   1.000
_cell.length_c   1.000
_cell.angle_alpha   90.00
_cell.angle_beta   90.00
_cell.angle_gamma   90.00
#
_symmetry.space_group_name_H-M   'P 1'
#
loop_
_entity.id
_entity.type
_entity.pdbx_description
1 polymer ?
#
loop_
_entity_poly.entity_id
_entity_poly.type
_entity_poly.pdbx_seq_one_letter_code
_entity_poly.pdbx_strand_id
1 'polypeptide(L)' 'KRSCPGEAFARFEVFLYLVCVLQKFQVCLPEGAIPDFEGVLGISLAPKPFEICIKKRY' A
#
# COMPACT_ATOMS: atom_id res chain seq x y z
N LYS A 1 -20.24 2.75 -20.45
CA LYS A 1 -21.02 2.24 -19.29
C LYS A 1 -20.47 0.87 -18.83
N ARG A 2 -19.19 0.83 -18.40
CA ARG A 2 -18.49 -0.36 -17.89
C ARG A 2 -17.60 0.04 -16.70
N SER A 3 -18.11 0.93 -15.85
CA SER A 3 -17.40 1.37 -14.65
C SER A 3 -17.27 0.20 -13.68
N CYS A 4 -16.25 0.24 -12.82
CA CYS A 4 -16.02 -0.81 -11.83
C CYS A 4 -17.22 -0.86 -10.86
N PRO A 5 -17.98 -1.97 -10.80
CA PRO A 5 -19.12 -2.08 -9.89
C PRO A 5 -18.68 -2.06 -8.42
N GLY A 6 -17.41 -2.40 -8.13
CA GLY A 6 -16.83 -2.41 -6.80
C GLY A 6 -16.16 -1.10 -6.38
N GLU A 7 -16.24 -0.02 -7.18
CA GLU A 7 -15.47 1.21 -6.92
C GLU A 7 -15.74 1.81 -5.53
N ALA A 8 -17.00 1.93 -5.14
CA ALA A 8 -17.36 2.49 -3.83
C ALA A 8 -16.77 1.64 -2.70
N PHE A 9 -16.88 0.32 -2.80
CA PHE A 9 -16.34 -0.61 -1.81
C PHE A 9 -14.81 -0.53 -1.72
N ALA A 10 -14.13 -0.52 -2.87
CA ALA A 10 -12.67 -0.37 -2.93
C ALA A 10 -12.19 0.94 -2.28
N ARG A 11 -12.91 2.06 -2.48
CA ARG A 11 -12.60 3.34 -1.83
C ARG A 11 -12.70 3.25 -0.31
N PHE A 12 -13.73 2.60 0.22
CA PHE A 12 -13.88 2.40 1.67
C PHE A 12 -12.76 1.54 2.24
N GLU A 13 -12.49 0.38 1.63
CA GLU A 13 -11.44 -0.53 2.09
C GLU A 13 -10.06 0.16 2.08
N VAL A 14 -9.68 0.79 0.96
CA VAL A 14 -8.38 1.49 0.85
C VAL A 14 -8.27 2.59 1.90
N PHE A 15 -9.32 3.38 2.10
CA PHE A 15 -9.32 4.42 3.12
C PHE A 15 -9.12 3.82 4.52
N LEU A 16 -9.95 2.85 4.91
CA LEU A 16 -9.93 2.27 6.25
C LEU A 16 -8.62 1.54 6.55
N TYR A 17 -8.11 0.71 5.65
CA TYR A 17 -6.80 0.05 5.86
C TYR A 17 -5.68 1.08 5.97
N LEU A 18 -5.63 2.07 5.07
CA LEU A 18 -4.57 3.07 5.07
C LEU A 18 -4.57 3.87 6.38
N VAL A 19 -5.73 4.41 6.79
CA VAL A 19 -5.79 5.24 8.00
C VAL A 19 -5.54 4.42 9.25
N CYS A 20 -6.10 3.21 9.38
CA CYS A 20 -5.88 2.37 10.55
C CYS A 20 -4.41 1.95 10.69
N VAL A 21 -3.72 1.64 9.58
CA VAL A 21 -2.29 1.33 9.59
C VAL A 21 -1.48 2.56 10.01
N LEU A 22 -1.67 3.70 9.35
CA LEU A 22 -0.87 4.90 9.61
C LEU A 22 -1.16 5.60 10.95
N GLN A 23 -2.36 5.39 11.52
CA GLN A 23 -2.69 5.85 12.87
C GLN A 23 -1.95 5.06 13.95
N LYS A 24 -1.79 3.75 13.76
CA LYS A 24 -1.21 2.85 14.78
C LYS A 24 0.27 2.58 14.60
N PHE A 25 0.76 2.65 13.37
CA PHE A 25 2.12 2.26 13.02
C PHE A 25 2.84 3.35 12.24
N GLN A 26 4.14 3.42 12.47
CA GLN A 26 5.09 4.06 11.60
C GLN A 26 5.59 3.02 10.60
N VAL A 27 5.38 3.28 9.32
CA VAL A 27 5.87 2.45 8.20
C VAL A 27 7.15 3.10 7.67
N CYS A 28 8.23 2.34 7.65
CA CYS A 28 9.54 2.81 7.17
C CYS A 28 10.21 1.76 6.30
N LEU A 29 11.17 2.19 5.49
CA LEU A 29 12.10 1.28 4.84
C LEU A 29 13.12 0.73 5.86
N PRO A 30 13.66 -0.47 5.62
CA PRO A 30 14.85 -0.93 6.34
C PRO A 30 16.00 0.07 6.24
N GLU A 31 16.89 0.08 7.22
CA GLU A 31 18.03 1.01 7.23
C GLU A 31 18.92 0.78 6.00
N GLY A 32 19.26 1.86 5.30
CA GLY A 32 20.07 1.82 4.08
C GLY A 32 19.34 1.34 2.81
N ALA A 33 18.07 0.96 2.89
CA ALA A 33 17.30 0.56 1.71
C ALA A 33 16.91 1.78 0.86
N ILE A 34 17.06 1.64 -0.46
CA ILE A 34 16.65 2.64 -1.46
C ILE A 34 15.36 2.15 -2.11
N PRO A 35 14.28 2.96 -2.14
CA PRO A 35 13.03 2.54 -2.75
C PRO A 35 13.17 2.43 -4.28
N ASP A 36 12.66 1.34 -4.84
CA ASP A 36 12.43 1.17 -6.27
C ASP A 36 10.95 1.42 -6.57
N PHE A 37 10.67 2.33 -7.48
CA PHE A 37 9.31 2.70 -7.89
C PHE A 37 8.91 2.09 -9.25
N GLU A 38 9.78 1.30 -9.86
CA GLU A 38 9.41 0.53 -11.05
C GLU A 38 8.41 -0.58 -10.69
N GLY A 39 7.35 -0.67 -11.48
CA GLY A 39 6.35 -1.72 -11.35
C GLY A 39 6.61 -2.89 -12.28
N VAL A 40 6.16 -4.08 -11.86
CA VAL A 40 6.06 -5.28 -12.69
C VAL A 40 4.65 -5.31 -13.29
N LEU A 41 4.56 -5.24 -14.62
CA LEU A 41 3.28 -5.29 -15.34
C LEU A 41 2.83 -6.74 -15.58
N GLY A 42 1.65 -7.09 -15.08
CA GLY A 42 0.94 -8.34 -15.38
C GLY A 42 -0.53 -8.06 -15.69
N ILE A 43 -1.45 -8.73 -15.01
CA ILE A 43 -2.90 -8.41 -15.08
C ILE A 43 -3.16 -7.00 -14.48
N SER A 44 -2.39 -6.63 -13.46
CA SER A 44 -2.32 -5.29 -12.89
C SER A 44 -0.85 -4.84 -12.81
N LEU A 45 -0.63 -3.56 -12.52
CA LEU A 45 0.69 -3.04 -12.17
C LEU A 45 0.93 -3.28 -10.68
N ALA A 46 1.99 -4.00 -10.34
CA ALA A 46 2.37 -4.30 -8.95
C ALA A 46 3.80 -3.81 -8.68
N PRO A 47 4.15 -3.45 -7.43
CA PRO A 47 5.54 -3.17 -7.06
C PRO A 47 6.38 -4.45 -7.16
N LYS A 48 7.69 -4.30 -7.43
CA LYS A 48 8.65 -5.39 -7.23
C LYS A 48 8.65 -5.83 -5.75
N PRO A 49 8.94 -7.09 -5.42
CA PRO A 49 9.02 -7.53 -4.02
C PRO A 49 9.98 -6.65 -3.20
N PHE A 50 9.49 -6.12 -2.08
CA PHE A 50 10.23 -5.22 -1.20
C PHE A 50 9.88 -5.48 0.27
N GLU A 51 10.76 -5.07 1.16
CA GLU A 51 10.58 -5.19 2.60
C GLU A 51 10.26 -3.82 3.23
N ILE A 52 9.45 -3.83 4.28
CA ILE A 52 9.13 -2.66 5.10
C ILE A 52 9.26 -3.02 6.57
N CYS A 53 9.61 -2.02 7.37
CA CYS A 53 9.55 -2.08 8.83
C CYS A 53 8.25 -1.44 9.31
N ILE A 54 7.51 -2.18 10.14
CA ILE A 54 6.29 -1.68 10.80
C ILE A 54 6.61 -1.53 12.29
N LYS A 55 6.60 -0.29 12.79
CA LYS A 55 6.86 0.03 14.21
C LYS A 55 5.61 0.62 14.83
N LYS A 56 5.22 0.19 16.04
CA LYS A 56 4.07 0.78 16.75
C LYS A 56 4.38 2.25 17.08
N ARG A 57 3.43 3.15 16.81
CA ARG A 57 3.63 4.60 16.99
C ARG A 57 3.53 5.06 18.45
N TYR A 58 2.78 4.32 19.26
CA TYR A 58 2.56 4.55 20.70
C TYR A 58 2.56 3.22 21.46
#